data_AF-A0A0A9CQN7-F1
#
_entry.id   AF-A0A0A9CQN7-F1
#
_cell.length_a   1.000
_cell.length_b   1.000
_cell.length_c   1.000
_cell.angle_alpha   90.00
_cell.angle_beta   90.00
_cell.angle_gamma   90.00
#
_symmetry.space_group_name_H-M   'P 1'
#
loop_
_entity.id
_entity.type
_entity.pdbx_description
1 polymer ?
#
loop_
_entity_poly.entity_id
_entity_poly.type
_entity_poly.pdbx_seq_one_letter_code
_entity_poly.pdbx_strand_id
1 'polypeptide(L)'
;MPKLPHGDYFIEPSIEELAAKERAEPGYCSQVRDFVVGRRGYGSIKFLGETDVRGLDLESIVEFNNREVIVYKDDSKKPLLGEGLNKAAEVTLLNIKCMNKKTGEQYVEGPRVNKYKEMLVKKAEEQGAEFVSFDAAKGEWKFRVKHFSAYGLW
;
A
#
# COMPACT_ATOMS: atom_id res chain seq x y z
N MET A 1 -17.97 -9.42 -5.68
CA MET A 1 -17.12 -8.89 -4.59
C MET A 1 -15.68 -9.30 -4.84
N PRO A 2 -14.69 -8.50 -4.41
CA PRO A 2 -13.29 -8.91 -4.48
C PRO A 2 -13.04 -10.09 -3.54
N LYS A 3 -12.11 -10.98 -3.93
CA LYS A 3 -11.62 -12.08 -3.09
C LYS A 3 -10.40 -11.59 -2.32
N LEU A 4 -10.44 -11.70 -1.00
CA LEU A 4 -9.30 -11.33 -0.14
C LEU A 4 -8.35 -12.52 0.05
N PRO A 5 -7.04 -12.26 0.27
CA PRO A 5 -6.12 -13.26 0.77
C PRO A 5 -6.52 -13.73 2.18
N HIS A 6 -6.06 -14.93 2.57
CA HIS A 6 -6.18 -15.40 3.95
C HIS A 6 -5.33 -14.55 4.93
N GLY A 7 -5.72 -14.56 6.21
CA GLY A 7 -5.01 -13.88 7.30
C GLY A 7 -5.55 -12.48 7.58
N ASP A 8 -4.67 -11.59 8.05
CA ASP A 8 -5.07 -10.26 8.55
C ASP A 8 -5.22 -9.20 7.45
N TYR A 9 -5.60 -9.61 6.24
CA TYR A 9 -5.90 -8.69 5.14
C TYR A 9 -7.27 -8.04 5.33
N PHE A 10 -7.40 -6.80 4.89
CA PHE A 10 -8.63 -6.04 4.93
C PHE A 10 -8.76 -5.13 3.71
N ILE A 11 -9.97 -4.64 3.49
CA ILE A 11 -10.28 -3.63 2.48
C ILE A 11 -11.15 -2.53 3.08
N GLU A 12 -11.08 -1.34 2.52
CA GLU A 12 -12.00 -0.23 2.83
C GLU A 12 -12.56 0.35 1.52
N PRO A 13 -13.89 0.45 1.36
CA PRO A 13 -14.95 -0.05 2.25
C PRO A 13 -14.87 -1.57 2.48
N SER A 14 -15.40 -2.06 3.62
CA SER A 14 -15.40 -3.49 3.95
C SER A 14 -16.21 -4.30 2.94
N ILE A 15 -16.06 -5.64 2.92
CA ILE A 15 -16.87 -6.50 2.03
C ILE A 15 -18.37 -6.32 2.30
N GLU A 16 -18.75 -6.20 3.56
CA GLU A 16 -20.13 -5.98 3.99
C GLU A 16 -20.63 -4.61 3.53
N GLU A 17 -19.80 -3.56 3.64
CA GLU A 17 -20.12 -2.22 3.17
C GLU A 17 -20.24 -2.16 1.64
N LEU A 18 -19.33 -2.80 0.91
CA LEU A 18 -19.40 -2.92 -0.55
C LEU A 18 -20.70 -3.62 -0.96
N ALA A 19 -21.06 -4.72 -0.30
CA ALA A 19 -22.30 -5.43 -0.57
C ALA A 19 -23.55 -4.62 -0.24
N ALA A 20 -23.54 -3.86 0.86
CA ALA A 20 -24.64 -2.97 1.21
C ALA A 20 -24.79 -1.83 0.21
N LYS A 21 -23.69 -1.20 -0.19
CA LYS A 21 -23.68 -0.11 -1.17
C LYS A 21 -24.08 -0.58 -2.56
N GLU A 22 -23.61 -1.74 -3.02
CA GLU A 22 -24.03 -2.33 -4.30
C GLU A 22 -25.54 -2.62 -4.34
N ARG A 23 -26.14 -3.06 -3.23
CA ARG A 23 -27.60 -3.27 -3.15
C ARG A 23 -28.39 -1.96 -3.17
N ALA A 24 -27.86 -0.91 -2.56
CA ALA A 24 -28.50 0.40 -2.50
C ALA A 24 -28.31 1.21 -3.81
N GLU A 25 -27.15 1.05 -4.44
CA GLU A 25 -26.72 1.74 -5.65
C GLU A 25 -26.06 0.72 -6.59
N PRO A 26 -26.84 0.08 -7.48
CA PRO A 26 -26.31 -0.89 -8.44
C PRO A 26 -25.20 -0.28 -9.30
N GLY A 27 -24.06 -0.96 -9.38
CA GLY A 27 -22.86 -0.46 -10.06
C GLY A 27 -21.88 0.27 -9.14
N TYR A 28 -22.18 0.49 -7.86
CA TYR A 28 -21.24 1.11 -6.92
C TYR A 28 -19.86 0.44 -6.94
N CYS A 29 -19.80 -0.90 -6.98
CA CYS A 29 -18.55 -1.66 -6.98
C CYS A 29 -17.71 -1.47 -8.25
N SER A 30 -18.23 -0.89 -9.33
CA SER A 30 -17.42 -0.58 -10.52
C SER A 30 -16.62 0.71 -10.41
N GLN A 31 -16.88 1.53 -9.39
CA GLN A 31 -16.33 2.88 -9.26
C GLN A 31 -16.09 3.25 -7.79
N VAL A 32 -15.55 2.32 -7.01
CA VAL A 32 -15.25 2.57 -5.59
C VAL A 32 -14.13 3.60 -5.48
N ARG A 33 -14.45 4.77 -4.94
CA ARG A 33 -13.51 5.87 -4.79
C ARG A 33 -12.56 5.64 -3.62
N ASP A 34 -11.27 5.87 -3.87
CA ASP A 34 -10.19 5.81 -2.87
C ASP A 34 -10.13 4.45 -2.14
N PHE A 35 -10.35 3.37 -2.90
CA PHE A 35 -10.36 1.98 -2.42
C PHE A 35 -9.05 1.63 -1.71
N VAL A 36 -9.15 0.99 -0.54
CA VAL A 36 -8.00 0.58 0.27
C VAL A 36 -7.88 -0.93 0.31
N VAL A 37 -6.65 -1.43 0.17
CA VAL A 37 -6.28 -2.82 0.50
C VAL A 37 -5.16 -2.75 1.54
N GLY A 38 -5.24 -3.51 2.62
CA GLY A 38 -4.21 -3.53 3.65
C GLY A 38 -4.04 -4.87 4.32
N ARG A 39 -2.95 -4.99 5.10
CA ARG A 39 -2.67 -6.13 5.97
C ARG A 39 -2.24 -5.62 7.35
N ARG A 40 -2.94 -6.02 8.40
CA ARG A 40 -2.69 -5.53 9.77
C ARG A 40 -1.25 -5.81 10.17
N GLY A 41 -0.57 -4.80 10.70
CA GLY A 41 0.84 -4.89 11.11
C GLY A 41 1.86 -4.77 9.97
N TYR A 42 1.43 -4.67 8.70
CA TYR A 42 2.33 -4.54 7.55
C TYR A 42 2.17 -3.22 6.81
N GLY A 43 0.93 -2.82 6.51
CA GLY A 43 0.68 -1.62 5.70
C GLY A 43 -0.66 -1.59 5.00
N SER A 44 -0.83 -0.58 4.15
CA SER A 44 -2.02 -0.38 3.32
C SER A 44 -1.67 0.35 2.02
N ILE A 45 -2.45 0.11 0.98
CA ILE A 45 -2.43 0.83 -0.28
C ILE A 45 -3.81 1.48 -0.47
N LYS A 46 -3.84 2.79 -0.69
CA LYS A 46 -5.03 3.53 -1.12
C LYS A 46 -4.92 3.83 -2.60
N PHE A 47 -5.75 3.18 -3.41
CA PHE A 47 -5.84 3.39 -4.85
C PHE A 47 -6.66 4.65 -5.13
N LEU A 48 -6.01 5.69 -5.66
CA LEU A 48 -6.60 7.02 -5.78
C LEU A 48 -7.68 7.04 -6.88
N GLY A 49 -8.78 7.75 -6.62
CA GLY A 49 -9.90 7.84 -7.57
C GLY A 49 -10.72 6.56 -7.65
N GLU A 50 -11.45 6.38 -8.75
CA GLU A 50 -12.41 5.28 -8.92
C GLU A 50 -11.73 3.97 -9.30
N THR A 51 -12.13 2.88 -8.63
CA THR A 51 -11.57 1.53 -8.85
C THR A 51 -12.72 0.54 -9.03
N ASP A 52 -12.68 -0.23 -10.11
CA ASP A 52 -13.57 -1.38 -10.27
C ASP A 52 -13.05 -2.53 -9.41
N VAL A 53 -13.78 -2.86 -8.34
CA VAL A 53 -13.38 -3.90 -7.39
C VAL A 53 -14.05 -5.25 -7.68
N ARG A 54 -14.86 -5.34 -8.74
CA ARG A 54 -15.62 -6.55 -9.05
C ARG A 54 -14.66 -7.62 -9.58
N GLY A 55 -14.70 -8.80 -8.97
CA GLY A 55 -13.93 -9.95 -9.43
C GLY A 55 -12.42 -9.85 -9.21
N LEU A 56 -11.92 -8.80 -8.55
CA LEU A 56 -10.51 -8.72 -8.19
C LEU A 56 -10.14 -9.87 -7.24
N ASP A 57 -9.13 -10.65 -7.62
CA ASP A 57 -8.52 -11.65 -6.76
C ASP A 57 -7.31 -11.03 -6.04
N LEU A 58 -7.56 -10.35 -4.93
CA LEU A 58 -6.52 -9.62 -4.19
C LEU A 58 -5.44 -10.56 -3.65
N GLU A 59 -5.76 -11.84 -3.46
CA GLU A 59 -4.79 -12.89 -3.11
C GLU A 59 -3.67 -13.06 -4.13
N SER A 60 -3.98 -12.99 -5.43
CA SER A 60 -2.97 -13.10 -6.49
C SER A 60 -2.38 -11.74 -6.90
N ILE A 61 -3.05 -10.63 -6.54
CA ILE A 61 -2.67 -9.29 -6.98
C ILE A 61 -1.78 -8.57 -5.95
N VAL A 62 -2.09 -8.66 -4.64
CA VAL A 62 -1.43 -7.84 -3.61
C VAL A 62 -0.76 -8.71 -2.55
N GLU A 63 0.55 -8.52 -2.39
CA GLU A 63 1.37 -9.23 -1.40
C GLU A 63 2.06 -8.20 -0.47
N PHE A 64 1.69 -8.20 0.81
CA PHE A 64 2.42 -7.45 1.84
C PHE A 64 3.48 -8.33 2.50
N ASN A 65 4.73 -7.88 2.39
CA ASN A 65 5.91 -8.45 3.05
C ASN A 65 6.44 -7.49 4.12
N ASN A 66 7.41 -7.95 4.92
CA ASN A 66 7.97 -7.10 5.97
C ASN A 66 8.64 -5.86 5.36
N ARG A 67 8.00 -4.69 5.53
CA ARG A 67 8.46 -3.39 4.99
C ARG A 67 8.49 -3.33 3.46
N GLU A 68 7.61 -4.07 2.81
CA GLU A 68 7.48 -4.12 1.36
C GLU A 68 6.03 -4.42 0.96
N VAL A 69 5.62 -3.91 -0.20
CA VAL A 69 4.38 -4.33 -0.85
C VAL A 69 4.61 -4.55 -2.33
N ILE A 70 4.05 -5.64 -2.85
CA ILE A 70 4.11 -6.01 -4.26
C ILE A 70 2.68 -6.01 -4.80
N VAL A 71 2.49 -5.35 -5.94
CA VAL A 71 1.22 -5.36 -6.68
C VAL A 71 1.50 -5.87 -8.09
N TYR A 72 0.82 -6.96 -8.47
CA TYR A 72 1.13 -7.78 -9.64
C TYR A 72 2.56 -8.32 -9.63
N LYS A 73 2.78 -9.41 -8.89
CA LYS A 73 4.08 -10.09 -8.82
C LYS A 73 4.55 -10.64 -10.18
N ASP A 74 3.61 -11.11 -10.99
CA ASP A 74 3.84 -11.60 -12.34
C ASP A 74 3.52 -10.51 -13.35
N ASP A 75 4.56 -9.94 -13.96
CA ASP A 75 4.43 -8.86 -14.94
C ASP A 75 3.56 -9.25 -16.16
N SER A 76 3.46 -10.55 -16.49
CA SER A 76 2.59 -11.01 -17.59
C SER A 76 1.11 -10.92 -17.26
N LYS A 77 0.77 -10.86 -15.97
CA LYS A 77 -0.61 -10.69 -15.45
C LYS A 77 -0.92 -9.25 -15.09
N LYS A 78 0.06 -8.35 -15.17
CA LYS A 78 -0.12 -6.95 -14.87
C LYS A 78 -0.91 -6.28 -16.00
N PRO A 79 -2.06 -5.66 -15.71
CA PRO A 79 -2.87 -5.01 -16.73
C PRO A 79 -2.21 -3.71 -17.21
N LEU A 80 -2.80 -3.08 -18.24
CA LEU A 80 -2.30 -1.80 -18.76
C LEU A 80 -2.37 -0.70 -17.68
N LEU A 81 -1.59 0.36 -17.89
CA LEU A 81 -1.60 1.51 -17.00
C LEU A 81 -3.01 2.09 -16.88
N GLY A 82 -3.49 2.24 -15.65
CA GLY A 82 -4.82 2.74 -15.32
C GLY A 82 -5.89 1.65 -15.19
N GLU A 83 -5.60 0.42 -15.62
CA GLU A 83 -6.52 -0.72 -15.50
C GLU A 83 -6.29 -1.51 -14.20
N GLY A 84 -7.38 -2.05 -13.65
CA GLY A 84 -7.35 -2.78 -12.39
C GLY A 84 -6.69 -1.97 -11.27
N LEU A 85 -5.68 -2.56 -10.64
CA LEU A 85 -4.89 -1.92 -9.58
C LEU A 85 -3.58 -1.31 -10.09
N ASN A 86 -3.30 -1.34 -11.41
CA ASN A 86 -2.09 -0.76 -11.99
C ASN A 86 -2.25 0.75 -12.22
N LYS A 87 -2.48 1.49 -11.15
CA LYS A 87 -2.87 2.90 -11.16
C LYS A 87 -2.26 3.66 -9.99
N ALA A 88 -2.48 4.98 -9.96
CA ALA A 88 -1.94 5.84 -8.92
C ALA A 88 -2.44 5.44 -7.53
N ALA A 89 -1.52 5.42 -6.56
CA ALA A 89 -1.83 4.99 -5.20
C ALA A 89 -0.95 5.69 -4.16
N GLU A 90 -1.49 5.80 -2.95
CA GLU A 90 -0.74 6.15 -1.74
C GLU A 90 -0.47 4.88 -0.92
N VAL A 91 0.80 4.55 -0.75
CA VAL A 91 1.25 3.37 0.00
C VAL A 91 1.69 3.81 1.39
N THR A 92 1.29 3.04 2.40
CA THR A 92 1.78 3.15 3.79
C THR A 92 2.39 1.82 4.19
N LEU A 93 3.67 1.82 4.56
CA LEU A 93 4.38 0.67 5.13
C LEU A 93 4.61 0.89 6.63
N LEU A 94 4.38 -0.16 7.41
CA LEU A 94 4.58 -0.19 8.86
C LEU A 94 5.94 -0.82 9.20
N ASN A 95 6.32 -0.70 10.47
CA ASN A 95 7.58 -1.23 11.02
C ASN A 95 8.85 -0.64 10.36
N ILE A 96 8.75 0.56 9.80
CA ILE A 96 9.87 1.30 9.24
C ILE A 96 10.56 2.06 10.36
N LYS A 97 11.55 1.41 11.01
CA LYS A 97 12.14 1.91 12.26
C LYS A 97 13.63 2.22 12.10
N CYS A 98 14.04 3.37 12.62
CA CYS A 98 15.45 3.72 12.78
C CYS A 98 15.99 3.04 14.04
N MET A 99 16.72 1.94 13.91
CA MET A 99 17.15 1.13 15.06
C MET A 99 18.65 1.30 15.36
N ASN A 100 19.00 1.35 16.65
CA ASN A 100 20.37 1.13 17.09
C ASN A 100 20.71 -0.36 16.96
N LYS A 101 21.59 -0.72 16.02
CA LYS A 101 21.98 -2.12 15.80
C LYS A 101 22.65 -2.80 17.00
N LYS A 102 23.21 -2.02 17.94
CA LYS A 102 23.90 -2.57 19.13
C LYS A 102 22.94 -2.79 20.31
N THR A 103 22.07 -1.81 20.58
CA THR A 103 21.18 -1.85 21.77
C THR A 103 19.78 -2.37 21.45
N GLY A 104 19.39 -2.41 20.17
CA GLY A 104 18.01 -2.76 19.77
C GLY A 104 17.01 -1.65 20.04
N GLU A 105 17.45 -0.47 20.48
CA GLU A 105 16.56 0.67 20.75
C GLU A 105 16.16 1.41 19.47
N GLN A 106 14.91 1.88 19.44
CA GLN A 106 14.39 2.69 18.35
C GLN A 106 14.71 4.17 18.58
N TYR A 107 15.30 4.82 17.58
CA TYR A 107 15.37 6.27 17.51
C TYR A 107 14.06 6.81 16.97
N VAL A 108 13.40 7.66 17.75
CA VAL A 108 12.15 8.33 17.37
C VAL A 108 12.34 9.80 17.01
N GLU A 109 13.49 10.39 17.34
CA GLU A 109 13.85 11.77 17.01
C GLU A 109 15.37 11.98 16.87
N GLY A 110 15.75 13.20 16.49
CA GLY A 110 17.15 13.65 16.43
C GLY A 110 17.87 13.37 15.10
N PRO A 111 19.18 13.67 15.03
CA PRO A 111 19.94 13.67 13.77
C PRO A 111 19.96 12.33 13.04
N ARG A 112 19.87 11.20 13.77
CA ARG A 112 19.82 9.87 13.17
C ARG A 112 18.51 9.62 12.43
N VAL A 113 17.40 10.06 13.00
CA VAL A 113 16.08 9.97 12.36
C VAL A 113 16.01 10.88 11.14
N ASN A 114 16.59 12.09 11.21
CA ASN A 114 16.66 12.98 10.05
C ASN A 114 17.40 12.34 8.88
N LYS A 115 18.58 11.75 9.11
CA LYS A 115 19.34 11.00 8.09
C LYS A 115 18.58 9.79 7.57
N TYR A 116 17.86 9.08 8.43
CA TYR A 116 17.04 7.95 8.02
C TYR A 116 15.87 8.40 7.14
N LYS A 117 15.23 9.53 7.45
CA LYS A 117 14.21 10.15 6.61
C LYS A 117 14.77 10.55 5.24
N GLU A 118 15.95 11.19 5.19
CA GLU A 118 16.64 11.53 3.93
C GLU A 118 16.88 10.28 3.07
N MET A 119 17.31 9.17 3.69
CA MET A 119 17.45 7.88 3.00
C MET A 119 16.11 7.36 2.45
N LEU A 120 15.01 7.48 3.20
CA LEU A 120 13.68 7.07 2.73
C LEU A 120 13.18 7.95 1.56
N VAL A 121 13.43 9.26 1.61
CA VAL A 121 13.14 10.18 0.50
C VAL A 121 13.88 9.72 -0.75
N LYS A 122 15.19 9.50 -0.65
CA LYS A 122 16.02 9.04 -1.77
C LYS A 122 15.54 7.70 -2.32
N LYS A 123 15.21 6.73 -1.46
CA LYS A 123 14.69 5.42 -1.90
C LYS A 123 13.35 5.52 -2.61
N ALA A 124 12.46 6.43 -2.19
CA ALA A 124 11.21 6.68 -2.93
C ALA A 124 11.53 7.19 -4.34
N GLU A 125 12.39 8.21 -4.45
CA GLU A 125 12.76 8.82 -5.73
C GLU A 125 13.44 7.81 -6.67
N GLU A 126 14.37 7.00 -6.16
CA GLU A 126 15.06 5.95 -6.92
C GLU A 126 14.09 4.91 -7.52
N GLN A 127 12.93 4.72 -6.90
CA GLN A 127 11.89 3.82 -7.38
C GLN A 127 10.82 4.54 -8.22
N GLY A 128 10.97 5.84 -8.48
CA GLY A 128 9.96 6.63 -9.19
C GLY A 128 8.71 6.91 -8.36
N ALA A 129 8.82 6.83 -7.03
CA ALA A 129 7.79 7.19 -6.07
C ALA A 129 8.03 8.60 -5.48
N GLU A 130 6.96 9.24 -5.04
CA GLU A 130 6.99 10.52 -4.33
C GLU A 130 6.92 10.28 -2.83
N PHE A 131 7.93 10.72 -2.08
CA PHE A 131 7.87 10.68 -0.62
C PHE A 131 6.73 11.56 -0.09
N VAL A 132 5.90 11.03 0.82
CA VAL A 132 4.83 11.81 1.47
C VAL A 132 5.18 12.11 2.91
N SER A 133 5.40 11.10 3.74
CA SER A 133 5.69 11.30 5.16
C SER A 133 6.44 10.12 5.78
N PHE A 134 7.11 10.39 6.90
CA PHE A 134 7.71 9.38 7.76
C PHE A 134 7.45 9.75 9.22
N ASP A 135 6.75 8.87 9.94
CA ASP A 135 6.52 8.98 11.39
C ASP A 135 7.43 7.97 12.09
N ALA A 136 8.50 8.46 12.70
CA ALA A 136 9.51 7.62 13.33
C ALA A 136 9.03 6.96 14.63
N ALA A 137 8.03 7.54 15.31
CA ALA A 137 7.48 6.96 16.55
C ALA A 137 6.59 5.76 16.21
N LYS A 138 5.71 5.92 15.22
CA LYS A 138 4.82 4.85 14.74
C LYS A 138 5.55 3.84 13.84
N GLY A 139 6.66 4.25 13.23
CA GLY A 139 7.35 3.46 12.22
C GLY A 139 6.56 3.37 10.91
N GLU A 140 5.90 4.46 10.52
CA GLU A 140 5.07 4.56 9.33
C GLU A 140 5.80 5.34 8.24
N TRP A 141 5.97 4.73 7.07
CA TRP A 141 6.47 5.41 5.88
C TRP A 141 5.40 5.45 4.81
N LYS A 142 5.12 6.65 4.31
CA LYS A 142 4.13 6.90 3.29
C LYS A 142 4.76 7.48 2.03
N PHE A 143 4.39 6.95 0.88
CA PHE A 143 4.82 7.43 -0.43
C PHE A 143 3.71 7.24 -1.47
N ARG A 144 3.79 7.97 -2.59
CA ARG A 144 2.85 7.89 -3.71
C ARG A 144 3.52 7.32 -4.94
N VAL A 145 2.77 6.52 -5.69
CA VAL A 145 3.20 5.93 -6.96
C VAL A 145 2.22 6.33 -8.05
N LYS A 146 2.69 6.51 -9.28
CA LYS A 146 1.82 6.84 -10.43
C LYS A 146 1.10 5.61 -10.99
N HIS A 147 1.72 4.45 -10.85
CA HIS A 147 1.23 3.12 -11.22
C HIS A 147 2.10 2.08 -10.50
N PHE A 148 1.85 0.79 -10.67
CA PHE A 148 2.67 -0.23 -10.03
C PHE A 148 3.75 -0.80 -10.96
N SER A 149 4.99 -0.61 -10.55
CA SER A 149 6.21 -1.21 -11.07
C SER A 149 7.07 -1.51 -9.84
N ALA A 150 7.51 -2.76 -9.64
CA ALA A 150 8.02 -3.30 -8.36
C ALA A 150 8.70 -2.28 -7.40
N TYR A 151 8.22 -2.20 -6.15
CA TYR A 151 8.71 -1.29 -5.09
C TYR A 151 9.21 -2.07 -3.88
N GLY A 152 10.45 -1.90 -3.47
CA GLY A 152 11.02 -2.65 -2.33
C GLY A 152 12.29 -2.02 -1.77
N LEU A 153 12.59 -2.24 -0.48
CA LEU A 153 13.75 -1.66 0.21
C LEU A 153 15.10 -2.35 -0.13
N TRP A 154 15.27 -2.85 -1.35
CA TRP A 154 16.54 -3.43 -1.82
C TRP A 154 17.68 -2.41 -1.77
#